data_AF-A0A7X5QI49-F1
#
_entry.id   AF-A0A7X5QI49-F1
#
_cell.length_a   1.000
_cell.length_b   1.000
_cell.length_c   1.000
_cell.angle_alpha   90.00
_cell.angle_beta   90.00
_cell.angle_gamma   90.00
#
_symmetry.space_group_name_H-M   'P 1'
#
loop_
_entity.id
_entity.type
_entity.pdbx_description
1 polymer ?
#
loop_
_entity_poly.entity_id
_entity_poly.type
_entity_poly.pdbx_seq_one_letter_code
_entity_poly.pdbx_strand_id
1 'polypeptide(L)'
;MNKRNDSVVRATSYLLIYLTAIQPLHPAMAAGITPDNNQTQVQNQGNVPVVNIATPNDMGISHNTYKEFNVATQGAVLNNATQAAQSQLAGQLNANPNLKEKPAELIINEVTGSGRSDLQGQLEMVGNKANVMIANPNGITCDGCGFINTSGTTLTTGKPQFDKQGALEALEVKQGQITIGDKGLDGKATDYVDILSRATELNGKIQANTLSLTQGA
;
A
#
# COMPACT_ATOMS: atom_id res chain seq x y z
N MET A 1 42.17 -10.35 50.37
CA MET A 1 40.72 -10.07 50.20
C MET A 1 40.47 -9.66 48.75
N ASN A 2 39.68 -10.41 47.98
CA ASN A 2 38.61 -9.92 47.07
C ASN A 2 38.09 -10.98 46.05
N LYS A 3 38.03 -12.28 46.39
CA LYS A 3 37.45 -13.34 45.51
C LYS A 3 35.91 -13.42 45.52
N ARG A 4 35.22 -12.62 46.35
CA ARG A 4 33.75 -12.66 46.48
C ARG A 4 33.00 -11.87 45.42
N ASN A 5 33.68 -11.01 44.65
CA ASN A 5 33.02 -10.11 43.69
C ASN A 5 32.78 -10.75 42.31
N ASP A 6 33.64 -11.68 41.87
CA ASP A 6 33.53 -12.33 40.55
C ASP A 6 32.31 -13.23 40.40
N SER A 7 31.93 -13.94 41.47
CA SER A 7 30.79 -14.86 41.46
C SER A 7 29.47 -14.12 41.30
N VAL A 8 29.35 -12.95 41.94
CA VAL A 8 28.15 -12.11 41.89
C VAL A 8 28.03 -11.44 40.52
N VAL A 9 29.14 -10.94 39.96
CA VAL A 9 29.17 -10.35 38.61
C VAL A 9 28.84 -11.40 37.53
N ARG A 10 29.30 -12.64 37.71
CA ARG A 10 28.93 -13.75 36.81
C ARG A 10 27.45 -14.11 36.93
N ALA A 11 26.91 -14.22 38.15
CA ALA A 11 25.51 -14.52 38.36
C ALA A 11 24.58 -13.43 37.78
N THR A 12 24.93 -12.15 37.96
CA THR A 12 24.16 -11.05 37.37
C THR A 12 24.25 -11.03 35.86
N SER A 13 25.41 -11.37 35.29
CA SER A 13 25.59 -11.48 33.83
C SER A 13 24.74 -12.61 33.23
N TYR A 14 24.72 -13.78 33.86
CA TYR A 14 23.87 -14.90 33.41
C TYR A 14 22.38 -14.58 33.53
N LEU A 15 21.98 -13.87 34.58
CA LEU A 15 20.60 -13.42 34.75
C LEU A 15 20.18 -12.42 33.65
N LEU A 16 21.04 -11.45 33.32
CA LEU A 16 20.80 -10.49 32.24
C LEU A 16 20.68 -11.15 30.87
N ILE A 17 21.53 -12.14 30.56
CA ILE A 17 21.45 -12.92 29.31
C ILE A 17 20.15 -13.73 29.26
N TYR A 18 19.73 -14.32 30.38
CA TYR A 18 18.50 -15.09 30.44
C TYR A 18 17.26 -14.20 30.27
N LEU A 19 17.27 -12.98 30.82
CA LEU A 19 16.18 -12.01 30.66
C LEU A 19 16.06 -11.45 29.25
N THR A 20 17.15 -11.31 28.49
CA THR A 20 17.08 -10.87 27.09
C THR A 20 16.72 -12.01 26.13
N ALA A 21 17.14 -13.24 26.42
CA ALA A 21 16.85 -14.40 25.58
C ALA A 21 15.37 -14.84 25.58
N ILE A 22 14.58 -14.39 26.57
CA ILE A 22 13.17 -14.79 26.76
C ILE A 22 12.21 -13.64 26.44
N GLN A 23 12.71 -12.49 25.96
CA GLN A 23 11.78 -11.49 25.45
C GLN A 23 11.01 -12.09 24.28
N PRO A 24 9.66 -12.13 24.32
CA PRO A 24 8.90 -12.55 23.16
C PRO A 24 9.31 -11.62 22.02
N LEU A 25 9.94 -12.16 20.98
CA LEU A 25 9.94 -11.53 19.68
C LEU A 25 8.47 -11.38 19.32
N HIS A 26 7.92 -10.18 19.54
CA HIS A 26 6.63 -9.85 19.00
C HIS A 26 6.73 -10.15 17.50
N PRO A 27 5.85 -11.01 16.94
CA PRO A 27 5.80 -11.13 15.50
C PRO A 27 5.60 -9.70 14.98
N ALA A 28 6.54 -9.25 14.14
CA ALA A 28 6.29 -8.10 13.30
C ALA A 28 5.16 -8.56 12.38
N MET A 29 3.92 -8.31 12.79
CA MET A 29 2.79 -8.35 11.88
C MET A 29 3.22 -7.44 10.73
N ALA A 30 3.34 -8.00 9.52
CA ALA A 30 3.67 -7.21 8.35
C ALA A 30 2.76 -5.98 8.38
N ALA A 31 3.38 -4.78 8.41
CA ALA A 31 2.69 -3.51 8.41
C ALA A 31 1.58 -3.59 7.36
N GLY A 32 0.32 -3.47 7.78
CA GLY A 32 -0.82 -3.88 6.97
C GLY A 32 -1.32 -2.74 6.08
N ILE A 33 -2.60 -2.81 5.74
CA ILE A 33 -3.35 -1.66 5.25
C ILE A 33 -4.16 -1.13 6.43
N THR A 34 -3.82 0.06 6.91
CA THR A 34 -4.46 0.70 8.06
C THR A 34 -5.04 2.03 7.64
N PRO A 35 -6.38 2.17 7.53
CA PRO A 35 -7.01 3.43 7.15
C PRO A 35 -6.78 4.49 8.24
N ASP A 36 -6.72 5.76 7.85
CA ASP A 36 -6.52 6.86 8.80
C ASP A 36 -7.83 7.50 9.29
N ASN A 37 -8.96 7.10 8.69
CA ASN A 37 -10.30 7.59 8.98
C ASN A 37 -11.36 6.50 8.71
N ASN A 38 -12.62 6.82 8.96
CA ASN A 38 -13.74 5.88 8.84
C ASN A 38 -14.42 5.86 7.46
N GLN A 39 -13.94 6.66 6.50
CA GLN A 39 -14.49 6.69 5.14
C GLN A 39 -14.01 5.49 4.32
N THR A 40 -12.82 4.98 4.63
CA THR A 40 -12.25 3.75 4.06
C THR A 40 -12.36 2.65 5.11
N GLN A 41 -12.88 1.48 4.75
CA GLN A 41 -12.91 0.33 5.67
C GLN A 41 -12.02 -0.79 5.13
N VAL A 42 -11.27 -1.43 6.02
CA VAL A 42 -10.45 -2.59 5.70
C VAL A 42 -10.95 -3.77 6.51
N GLN A 43 -11.23 -4.87 5.83
CA GLN A 43 -11.62 -6.13 6.43
C GLN A 43 -10.82 -7.26 5.79
N ASN A 44 -10.55 -8.33 6.53
CA ASN A 44 -9.82 -9.47 5.97
C ASN A 44 -10.80 -10.57 5.54
N GLN A 45 -10.62 -11.07 4.32
CA GLN A 45 -11.27 -12.27 3.83
C GLN A 45 -10.22 -13.39 3.79
N GLY A 46 -10.23 -14.24 4.82
CA GLY A 46 -9.07 -15.09 5.13
C GLY A 46 -7.86 -14.22 5.50
N ASN A 47 -6.76 -14.35 4.76
CA ASN A 47 -5.53 -13.57 4.99
C ASN A 47 -5.36 -12.37 4.05
N VAL A 48 -6.33 -12.16 3.13
CA VAL A 48 -6.27 -11.08 2.13
C VAL A 48 -7.05 -9.87 2.66
N PRO A 49 -6.41 -8.70 2.79
CA PRO A 49 -7.12 -7.46 3.12
C PRO A 49 -7.98 -7.01 1.94
N VAL A 50 -9.24 -6.70 2.23
CA VAL A 50 -10.24 -6.15 1.34
C VAL A 50 -10.57 -4.74 1.81
N VAL A 51 -10.25 -3.76 0.97
CA VAL A 51 -10.49 -2.35 1.17
C VAL A 51 -11.83 -1.98 0.53
N ASN A 52 -12.85 -1.72 1.35
CA ASN A 52 -14.02 -0.99 0.90
C ASN A 52 -13.65 0.48 0.80
N ILE A 53 -13.38 0.92 -0.42
CA ILE A 53 -12.99 2.29 -0.73
C ILE A 53 -14.09 3.28 -0.34
N ALA A 54 -13.71 4.52 -0.07
CA ALA A 54 -14.61 5.62 0.24
C ALA A 54 -15.56 5.93 -0.92
N THR A 55 -16.69 6.57 -0.60
CA THR A 55 -17.64 7.06 -1.60
C THR A 55 -16.93 8.01 -2.58
N PRO A 56 -17.03 7.76 -3.91
CA PRO A 56 -16.47 8.67 -4.90
C PRO A 56 -17.15 10.04 -4.84
N ASN A 57 -16.39 11.09 -5.09
CA ASN A 57 -16.93 12.44 -5.22
C ASN A 57 -17.62 12.63 -6.60
N ASP A 58 -18.09 13.85 -6.86
CA ASP A 58 -18.78 14.17 -8.10
C ASP A 58 -17.90 13.99 -9.35
N MET A 59 -16.57 14.11 -9.18
CA MET A 59 -15.56 13.85 -10.21
C MET A 59 -15.20 12.38 -10.39
N GLY A 60 -15.88 11.46 -9.69
CA GLY A 60 -15.60 10.02 -9.77
C GLY A 60 -14.35 9.57 -9.00
N ILE A 61 -13.79 10.44 -8.15
CA ILE A 61 -12.58 10.14 -7.38
C ILE A 61 -12.96 9.59 -6.00
N SER A 62 -12.52 8.38 -5.69
CA SER A 62 -12.50 7.83 -4.34
C SER A 62 -11.14 8.11 -3.71
N HIS A 63 -11.09 9.02 -2.75
CA HIS A 63 -9.88 9.36 -2.02
C HIS A 63 -9.83 8.63 -0.68
N ASN A 64 -8.85 7.75 -0.54
CA ASN A 64 -8.66 6.86 0.59
C ASN A 64 -7.32 7.19 1.23
N THR A 65 -7.33 7.37 2.55
CA THR A 65 -6.16 7.84 3.29
C THR A 65 -5.78 6.83 4.37
N TYR A 66 -4.48 6.63 4.55
CA TYR A 66 -3.94 5.51 5.33
C TYR A 66 -2.80 5.94 6.24
N LYS A 67 -2.71 5.32 7.41
CA LYS A 67 -1.48 5.34 8.23
C LYS A 67 -0.41 4.45 7.64
N GLU A 68 -0.82 3.30 7.11
CA GLU A 68 0.05 2.32 6.44
C GLU A 68 -0.70 1.75 5.25
N PHE A 69 -0.03 1.65 4.10
CA PHE A 69 -0.55 0.99 2.92
C PHE A 69 0.56 0.12 2.33
N ASN A 70 0.57 -1.15 2.74
CA ASN A 70 1.49 -2.15 2.24
C ASN A 70 0.70 -3.34 1.70
N VAL A 71 1.21 -3.95 0.63
CA VAL A 71 0.60 -5.12 -0.01
C VAL A 71 1.58 -6.26 0.11
N ALA A 72 1.36 -7.16 1.06
CA ALA A 72 2.20 -8.34 1.21
C ALA A 72 1.95 -9.36 0.08
N THR A 73 2.70 -10.46 0.06
CA THR A 73 2.72 -11.44 -1.04
C THR A 73 1.38 -12.11 -1.32
N GLN A 74 0.49 -12.20 -0.33
CA GLN A 74 -0.88 -12.69 -0.53
C GLN A 74 -1.78 -11.74 -1.33
N GLY A 75 -1.33 -10.50 -1.56
CA GLY A 75 -2.05 -9.45 -2.26
C GLY A 75 -3.06 -8.71 -1.39
N ALA A 76 -3.80 -7.80 -2.02
CA ALA A 76 -4.85 -7.00 -1.43
C ALA A 76 -5.94 -6.71 -2.47
N VAL A 77 -7.15 -6.43 -2.01
CA VAL A 77 -8.31 -6.15 -2.88
C VAL A 77 -8.83 -4.74 -2.61
N LEU A 78 -9.05 -3.95 -3.66
CA LEU A 78 -9.85 -2.73 -3.65
C LEU A 78 -11.27 -3.09 -4.13
N ASN A 79 -12.26 -2.90 -3.26
CA ASN A 79 -13.65 -3.19 -3.57
C ASN A 79 -14.35 -1.99 -4.21
N ASN A 80 -14.39 -1.97 -5.54
CA ASN A 80 -15.12 -0.99 -6.34
C ASN A 80 -16.42 -1.58 -6.92
N ALA A 81 -17.01 -2.59 -6.26
CA ALA A 81 -18.19 -3.29 -6.75
C ALA A 81 -19.48 -2.66 -6.21
N THR A 82 -20.42 -2.32 -7.11
CA THR A 82 -21.78 -1.86 -6.75
C THR A 82 -22.77 -3.00 -6.52
N GLN A 83 -22.36 -4.22 -6.85
CA GLN A 83 -23.09 -5.47 -6.64
C GLN A 83 -22.11 -6.54 -6.14
N ALA A 84 -22.62 -7.69 -5.68
CA ALA A 84 -21.76 -8.81 -5.31
C ALA A 84 -20.88 -9.23 -6.50
N ALA A 85 -19.61 -9.48 -6.24
CA ALA A 85 -18.61 -9.75 -7.26
C ALA A 85 -17.59 -10.80 -6.79
N GLN A 86 -17.04 -11.55 -7.74
CA GLN A 86 -16.05 -12.58 -7.48
C GLN A 86 -14.65 -11.99 -7.61
N SER A 87 -13.90 -11.97 -6.50
CA SER A 87 -12.46 -11.65 -6.47
C SER A 87 -11.62 -12.91 -6.72
N GLN A 88 -10.49 -12.72 -7.40
CA GLN A 88 -9.47 -13.72 -7.64
C GLN A 88 -8.66 -14.02 -6.38
N LEU A 89 -8.41 -13.01 -5.54
CA LEU A 89 -7.61 -13.14 -4.32
C LEU A 89 -8.43 -13.50 -3.08
N ALA A 90 -9.66 -13.01 -2.98
CA ALA A 90 -10.49 -13.08 -1.77
C ALA A 90 -11.77 -13.90 -1.92
N GLY A 91 -12.08 -14.41 -3.11
CA GLY A 91 -13.31 -15.19 -3.33
C GLY A 91 -14.55 -14.31 -3.54
N GLN A 92 -15.74 -14.83 -3.21
CA GLN A 92 -16.99 -14.08 -3.36
C GLN A 92 -17.03 -12.92 -2.35
N LEU A 93 -17.22 -11.70 -2.85
CA LEU A 93 -17.37 -10.48 -2.05
C LEU A 93 -18.74 -9.85 -2.28
N ASN A 94 -19.24 -9.17 -1.25
CA ASN A 94 -20.43 -8.32 -1.34
C ASN A 94 -20.09 -6.97 -1.99
N ALA A 95 -21.12 -6.26 -2.44
CA ALA A 95 -21.00 -4.87 -2.88
C ALA A 95 -20.33 -4.01 -1.79
N ASN A 96 -19.55 -3.02 -2.20
CA ASN A 96 -19.01 -2.03 -1.30
C ASN A 96 -20.13 -1.11 -0.80
N PRO A 97 -20.43 -1.09 0.52
CA PRO A 97 -21.53 -0.31 1.08
C PRO A 97 -21.36 1.20 0.92
N ASN A 98 -20.14 1.69 0.66
CA ASN A 98 -19.85 3.12 0.54
C ASN A 98 -20.28 3.70 -0.82
N LEU A 99 -20.41 2.89 -1.88
CA LEU A 99 -20.49 3.39 -3.26
C LEU A 99 -21.88 3.95 -3.65
N LYS A 100 -22.95 3.62 -2.91
CA LYS A 100 -24.34 4.05 -3.23
C LYS A 100 -24.66 3.93 -4.73
N GLU A 101 -24.30 2.79 -5.33
CA GLU A 101 -24.48 2.47 -6.77
C GLU A 101 -23.60 3.26 -7.77
N LYS A 102 -22.72 4.17 -7.33
CA LYS A 102 -21.75 4.86 -8.19
C LYS A 102 -20.32 4.35 -7.93
N PRO A 103 -19.70 3.60 -8.85
CA PRO A 103 -18.31 3.18 -8.70
C PRO A 103 -17.34 4.35 -8.87
N ALA A 104 -16.12 4.19 -8.35
CA ALA A 104 -15.02 5.11 -8.60
C ALA A 104 -14.46 4.92 -10.02
N GLU A 105 -14.01 6.01 -10.63
CA GLU A 105 -13.24 6.02 -11.88
C GLU A 105 -11.73 6.14 -11.60
N LEU A 106 -11.39 6.83 -10.51
CA LEU A 106 -10.04 6.94 -9.96
C LEU A 106 -10.08 6.63 -8.46
N ILE A 107 -9.21 5.72 -8.02
CA ILE A 107 -9.00 5.41 -6.61
C ILE A 107 -7.63 5.91 -6.20
N ILE A 108 -7.60 6.89 -5.31
CA ILE A 108 -6.36 7.42 -4.73
C ILE A 108 -6.18 6.76 -3.37
N ASN A 109 -5.05 6.08 -3.19
CA ASN A 109 -4.60 5.53 -1.92
C ASN A 109 -3.42 6.36 -1.41
N GLU A 110 -3.69 7.34 -0.54
CA GLU A 110 -2.69 8.26 0.00
C GLU A 110 -2.25 7.81 1.40
N VAL A 111 -0.95 7.64 1.60
CA VAL A 111 -0.38 7.41 2.93
C VAL A 111 -0.12 8.77 3.59
N THR A 112 -0.85 9.04 4.66
CA THR A 112 -0.72 10.23 5.51
C THR A 112 0.13 9.96 6.76
N GLY A 113 0.46 8.69 7.02
CA GLY A 113 1.42 8.28 8.04
C GLY A 113 2.87 8.60 7.65
N SER A 114 3.81 8.27 8.55
CA SER A 114 5.25 8.48 8.34
C SER A 114 5.97 7.27 7.72
N GLY A 115 5.26 6.15 7.54
CA GLY A 115 5.81 4.92 6.99
C GLY A 115 5.91 4.95 5.47
N ARG A 116 6.88 4.19 4.93
CA ARG A 116 6.95 3.86 3.50
C ARG A 116 5.89 2.81 3.15
N SER A 117 5.66 2.62 1.85
CA SER A 117 4.81 1.54 1.33
C SER A 117 5.67 0.44 0.72
N ASP A 118 5.50 -0.79 1.20
CA ASP A 118 6.09 -1.99 0.61
C ASP A 118 5.02 -2.80 -0.13
N LEU A 119 5.21 -2.97 -1.44
CA LEU A 119 4.31 -3.64 -2.36
C LEU A 119 4.99 -4.88 -2.91
N GLN A 120 4.57 -6.06 -2.46
CA GLN A 120 5.18 -7.36 -2.73
C GLN A 120 4.20 -8.39 -3.33
N GLY A 121 2.96 -7.98 -3.59
CA GLY A 121 1.91 -8.83 -4.12
C GLY A 121 0.98 -8.11 -5.08
N GLN A 122 -0.06 -8.82 -5.50
CA GLN A 122 -1.06 -8.30 -6.43
C GLN A 122 -2.06 -7.37 -5.72
N LEU A 123 -2.34 -6.22 -6.33
CA LEU A 123 -3.45 -5.36 -5.95
C LEU A 123 -4.59 -5.57 -6.94
N GLU A 124 -5.67 -6.20 -6.47
CA GLU A 124 -6.84 -6.50 -7.29
C GLU A 124 -7.91 -5.43 -7.14
N MET A 125 -8.47 -4.97 -8.27
CA MET A 125 -9.73 -4.24 -8.31
C MET A 125 -10.89 -5.21 -8.51
N VAL A 126 -11.76 -5.39 -7.51
CA VAL A 126 -12.98 -6.17 -7.70
C VAL A 126 -14.15 -5.25 -8.06
N GLY A 127 -15.01 -5.71 -8.98
CA GLY A 127 -16.12 -4.93 -9.49
C GLY A 127 -15.72 -4.08 -10.70
N ASN A 128 -16.09 -2.80 -10.67
CA ASN A 128 -15.88 -1.89 -11.79
C ASN A 128 -14.38 -1.53 -11.96
N LYS A 129 -13.86 -1.69 -13.18
CA LYS A 129 -12.48 -1.31 -13.55
C LYS A 129 -12.29 0.20 -13.32
N ALA A 130 -11.17 0.58 -12.72
CA ALA A 130 -10.83 1.98 -12.44
C ALA A 130 -9.31 2.21 -12.49
N ASN A 131 -8.88 3.47 -12.55
CA ASN A 131 -7.49 3.84 -12.36
C ASN A 131 -7.14 3.76 -10.87
N VAL A 132 -5.91 3.34 -10.56
CA VAL A 132 -5.41 3.27 -9.18
C VAL A 132 -4.17 4.15 -9.04
N MET A 133 -4.16 4.99 -8.02
CA MET A 133 -2.99 5.75 -7.60
C MET A 133 -2.59 5.30 -6.19
N ILE A 134 -1.30 5.03 -6.00
CA ILE A 134 -0.70 4.83 -4.67
C ILE A 134 0.26 6.00 -4.44
N ALA A 135 -0.10 6.87 -3.50
CA ALA A 135 0.63 8.08 -3.19
C ALA A 135 1.25 7.99 -1.79
N ASN A 136 2.59 7.94 -1.71
CA ASN A 136 3.28 7.94 -0.43
C ASN A 136 4.53 8.84 -0.49
N PRO A 137 4.46 10.06 0.07
CA PRO A 137 5.60 10.97 0.12
C PRO A 137 6.84 10.43 0.84
N ASN A 138 6.70 9.43 1.71
CA ASN A 138 7.83 8.81 2.42
C ASN A 138 8.61 7.85 1.51
N GLY A 139 7.98 7.39 0.42
CA GLY A 139 8.55 6.47 -0.57
C GLY A 139 7.77 5.17 -0.73
N ILE A 140 8.02 4.49 -1.84
CA ILE A 140 7.35 3.25 -2.23
C ILE A 140 8.42 2.24 -2.68
N THR A 141 8.34 1.01 -2.20
CA THR A 141 9.09 -0.12 -2.71
C THR A 141 8.11 -1.05 -3.42
N CYS A 142 8.36 -1.38 -4.68
CA CYS A 142 7.67 -2.47 -5.37
C CYS A 142 8.67 -3.59 -5.64
N ASP A 143 8.51 -4.73 -4.96
CA ASP A 143 9.33 -5.93 -5.13
C ASP A 143 8.43 -7.14 -5.41
N GLY A 144 8.00 -7.29 -6.66
CA GLY A 144 7.04 -8.30 -7.10
C GLY A 144 5.59 -7.82 -7.04
N CYS A 145 5.36 -6.51 -7.02
CA CYS A 145 4.01 -5.97 -7.07
C CYS A 145 3.39 -6.14 -8.47
N GLY A 146 2.07 -6.23 -8.51
CA GLY A 146 1.32 -6.22 -9.76
C GLY A 146 -0.13 -5.85 -9.56
N PHE A 147 -0.88 -5.77 -10.65
CA PHE A 147 -2.24 -5.27 -10.65
C PHE A 147 -3.19 -6.19 -11.41
N ILE A 148 -4.39 -6.38 -10.85
CA ILE A 148 -5.45 -7.20 -11.45
C ILE A 148 -6.67 -6.30 -11.67
N ASN A 149 -7.20 -6.30 -12.89
CA ASN A 149 -8.41 -5.57 -13.28
C ASN A 149 -8.35 -4.04 -13.02
N THR A 150 -7.17 -3.43 -13.12
CA THR A 150 -7.01 -1.97 -13.07
C THR A 150 -6.87 -1.39 -14.47
N SER A 151 -7.42 -0.20 -14.73
CA SER A 151 -7.30 0.47 -16.04
C SER A 151 -5.89 0.97 -16.23
N GLY A 152 -5.46 1.89 -15.39
CA GLY A 152 -4.08 2.34 -15.30
C GLY A 152 -3.62 2.37 -13.86
N THR A 153 -2.31 2.51 -13.67
CA THR A 153 -1.74 2.59 -12.34
C THR A 153 -0.67 3.65 -12.24
N THR A 154 -0.74 4.45 -11.18
CA THR A 154 0.25 5.46 -10.85
C THR A 154 0.86 5.17 -9.48
N LEU A 155 2.18 4.98 -9.43
CA LEU A 155 2.95 4.99 -8.19
C LEU A 155 3.58 6.37 -8.04
N THR A 156 3.31 7.06 -6.93
CA THR A 156 3.82 8.41 -6.74
C THR A 156 4.31 8.71 -5.33
N THR A 157 5.36 9.54 -5.23
CA THR A 157 5.75 10.19 -3.96
C THR A 157 5.19 11.61 -3.84
N GLY A 158 4.39 12.03 -4.83
CA GLY A 158 3.67 13.29 -4.80
C GLY A 158 2.47 13.25 -3.88
N LYS A 159 2.20 14.36 -3.20
CA LYS A 159 0.98 14.56 -2.42
C LYS A 159 -0.16 15.05 -3.35
N PRO A 160 -1.31 14.36 -3.42
CA PRO A 160 -2.48 14.83 -4.17
C PRO A 160 -2.93 16.23 -3.73
N GLN A 161 -3.11 17.13 -4.69
CA GLN A 161 -3.73 18.44 -4.50
C GLN A 161 -5.05 18.47 -5.27
N PHE A 162 -6.12 18.88 -4.60
CA PHE A 162 -7.47 18.93 -5.17
C PHE A 162 -7.92 20.37 -5.34
N ASP A 163 -8.66 20.63 -6.43
CA ASP A 163 -9.31 21.91 -6.64
C ASP A 163 -10.55 22.08 -5.74
N LYS A 164 -11.25 23.21 -5.90
CA LYS A 164 -12.47 23.51 -5.11
C LYS A 164 -13.64 22.58 -5.42
N GLN A 165 -13.61 21.90 -6.56
CA GLN A 165 -14.62 20.96 -7.03
C GLN A 165 -14.29 19.52 -6.61
N GLY A 166 -13.10 19.30 -6.02
CA GLY A 166 -12.61 17.98 -5.63
C GLY A 166 -11.96 17.19 -6.76
N ALA A 167 -11.68 17.80 -7.91
CA ALA A 167 -10.89 17.18 -8.95
C ALA A 167 -9.40 17.16 -8.56
N LEU A 168 -8.66 16.16 -9.02
CA LEU A 168 -7.21 16.12 -8.85
C LEU A 168 -6.57 17.20 -9.74
N GLU A 169 -6.02 18.25 -9.13
CA GLU A 169 -5.42 19.39 -9.83
C GLU A 169 -3.93 19.17 -10.07
N ALA A 170 -3.22 18.64 -9.08
CA ALA A 170 -1.78 18.44 -9.14
C ALA A 170 -1.28 17.33 -8.21
N LEU A 171 -0.04 16.89 -8.45
CA LEU A 171 0.73 16.04 -7.54
C LEU A 171 1.97 16.81 -7.09
N GLU A 172 2.02 17.14 -5.80
CA GLU A 172 3.13 17.91 -5.23
C GLU A 172 4.28 16.97 -4.83
N VAL A 173 5.30 16.86 -5.68
CA VAL A 173 6.47 15.99 -5.47
C VAL A 173 7.60 16.78 -4.80
N LYS A 174 7.76 16.63 -3.48
CA LYS A 174 8.83 17.29 -2.72
C LYS A 174 9.98 16.36 -2.33
N GLN A 175 9.65 15.09 -2.07
CA GLN A 175 10.56 14.11 -1.48
C GLN A 175 10.14 12.69 -1.84
N GLY A 176 10.82 11.70 -1.27
CA GLY A 176 10.52 10.29 -1.42
C GLY A 176 11.22 9.64 -2.63
N GLN A 177 11.47 8.35 -2.51
CA GLN A 177 12.05 7.53 -3.56
C GLN A 177 11.10 6.39 -3.89
N ILE A 178 10.94 6.07 -5.16
CA ILE A 178 10.32 4.82 -5.61
C ILE A 178 11.42 3.82 -5.98
N THR A 179 11.38 2.64 -5.38
CA THR A 179 12.35 1.56 -5.65
C THR A 179 11.61 0.39 -6.30
N ILE A 180 12.05 -0.03 -7.47
CA ILE A 180 11.62 -1.28 -8.11
C ILE A 180 12.67 -2.35 -7.76
N GLY A 181 12.31 -3.22 -6.82
CA GLY A 181 13.17 -4.30 -6.32
C GLY A 181 13.38 -5.41 -7.35
N ASP A 182 14.20 -6.40 -6.99
CA ASP A 182 14.69 -7.44 -7.90
C ASP A 182 13.56 -8.28 -8.53
N LYS A 183 12.45 -8.50 -7.82
CA LYS A 183 11.28 -9.22 -8.37
C LYS A 183 10.45 -8.39 -9.35
N GLY A 184 10.73 -7.09 -9.44
CA GLY A 184 10.18 -6.20 -10.46
C GLY A 184 8.74 -5.75 -10.21
N LEU A 185 8.14 -5.20 -11.26
CA LEU A 185 6.75 -4.71 -11.32
C LEU A 185 6.04 -5.38 -12.51
N ASP A 186 4.89 -6.01 -12.27
CA ASP A 186 4.01 -6.55 -13.32
C ASP A 186 2.74 -5.71 -13.52
N GLY A 187 2.76 -4.86 -14.55
CA GLY A 187 1.64 -4.03 -15.01
C GLY A 187 1.15 -4.42 -16.41
N LYS A 188 1.36 -5.65 -16.88
CA LYS A 188 0.87 -6.06 -18.22
C LYS A 188 -0.65 -6.07 -18.35
N ALA A 189 -1.35 -6.21 -17.22
CA ALA A 189 -2.80 -6.19 -17.16
C ALA A 189 -3.39 -4.77 -17.12
N THR A 190 -2.54 -3.74 -17.07
CA THR A 190 -2.95 -2.33 -17.08
C THR A 190 -2.64 -1.69 -18.43
N ASP A 191 -3.41 -0.68 -18.80
CA ASP A 191 -3.22 0.07 -20.05
C ASP A 191 -1.94 0.91 -19.97
N TYR A 192 -1.60 1.41 -18.78
CA TYR A 192 -0.36 2.13 -18.48
C TYR A 192 0.12 1.92 -17.03
N VAL A 193 1.41 2.17 -16.83
CA VAL A 193 2.06 2.32 -15.53
C VAL A 193 2.80 3.66 -15.53
N ASP A 194 2.45 4.52 -14.57
CA ASP A 194 3.12 5.79 -14.33
C ASP A 194 3.89 5.72 -13.01
N ILE A 195 5.15 6.15 -13.04
CA ILE A 195 5.98 6.32 -11.85
C ILE A 195 6.37 7.79 -11.76
N LEU A 196 5.87 8.48 -10.74
CA LEU A 196 6.11 9.91 -10.51
C LEU A 196 6.79 10.11 -9.15
N SER A 197 8.05 10.53 -9.12
CA SER A 197 8.75 10.64 -7.83
C SER A 197 9.89 11.64 -7.85
N ARG A 198 10.39 12.00 -6.67
CA ARG A 198 11.59 12.84 -6.59
C ARG A 198 12.82 12.06 -7.07
N ALA A 199 12.89 10.77 -6.77
CA ALA A 199 13.93 9.86 -7.24
C ALA A 199 13.37 8.46 -7.48
N THR A 200 13.92 7.75 -8.47
CA THR A 200 13.57 6.34 -8.74
C THR A 200 14.82 5.48 -8.81
N GLU A 201 14.76 4.31 -8.20
CA GLU A 201 15.77 3.26 -8.28
C GLU A 201 15.18 2.02 -8.93
N LEU A 202 15.88 1.45 -9.91
CA LEU A 202 15.41 0.35 -10.74
C LEU A 202 16.39 -0.81 -10.66
N ASN A 203 16.06 -1.82 -9.86
CA ASN A 203 16.87 -3.03 -9.66
C ASN A 203 16.28 -4.24 -10.39
N GLY A 204 14.95 -4.28 -10.58
CA GLY A 204 14.26 -5.34 -11.30
C GLY A 204 13.53 -4.90 -12.58
N LYS A 205 12.91 -5.88 -13.23
CA LYS A 205 12.18 -5.68 -14.49
C LYS A 205 10.86 -4.94 -14.26
N ILE A 206 10.58 -3.93 -15.07
CA ILE A 206 9.23 -3.37 -15.21
C ILE A 206 8.58 -3.99 -16.44
N GLN A 207 7.37 -4.52 -16.30
CA GLN A 207 6.53 -4.97 -17.41
C GLN A 207 5.30 -4.07 -17.49
N ALA A 208 5.12 -3.34 -18.57
CA ALA A 208 3.97 -2.47 -18.78
C ALA A 208 3.67 -2.35 -20.28
N ASN A 209 2.40 -2.11 -20.65
CA ASN A 209 2.03 -1.81 -22.03
C ASN A 209 2.51 -0.41 -22.44
N THR A 210 2.32 0.56 -21.55
CA THR A 210 2.90 1.90 -21.63
C THR A 210 3.54 2.22 -20.29
N LEU A 211 4.78 2.72 -20.30
CA LEU A 211 5.50 3.13 -19.09
C LEU A 211 5.85 4.61 -19.19
N SER A 212 5.42 5.41 -18.20
CA SER A 212 5.92 6.77 -17.98
C SER A 212 6.74 6.81 -16.70
N LEU A 213 7.90 7.47 -16.76
CA LEU A 213 8.77 7.68 -15.61
C LEU A 213 9.13 9.16 -15.53
N THR A 214 8.56 9.84 -14.55
CA THR A 214 8.74 11.28 -14.34
C THR A 214 9.47 11.51 -13.02
N GLN A 215 10.63 12.17 -13.11
CA GLN A 215 11.50 12.42 -11.97
C GLN A 215 11.78 13.91 -11.82
N GLY A 216 11.73 14.44 -10.59
CA GLY A 216 12.06 15.84 -10.32
C GLY A 216 11.28 16.46 -9.17
N ALA A 217 11.45 17.76 -8.99
CA ALA A 217 10.50 18.63 -8.29
C ALA A 217 10.27 19.88 -9.13
#